data_AF-A0A6I0ITF7-F1
#
_entry.id   AF-A0A6I0ITF7-F1
#
_cell.length_a   1.000
_cell.length_b   1.000
_cell.length_c   1.000
_cell.angle_alpha   90.00
_cell.angle_beta   90.00
_cell.angle_gamma   90.00
#
_symmetry.space_group_name_H-M   'P 1'
#
loop_
_entity.id
_entity.type
_entity.pdbx_description
1 polymer ?
#
loop_
_entity_poly.entity_id
_entity_poly.type
_entity_poly.pdbx_seq_one_letter_code
_entity_poly.pdbx_strand_id
1 'polypeptide(L)'
;TQEVTLQHLQQDCIIPSFASMEETISHQSFIGAVVDAAKDYFHGEQFDMPEIRISHPINGRIPSALGKKASELTDEEKTLFYQRMCFCFEIPSIVHDEYGNRLALSIGGVRAYNEINLYSKKSVERFKIFIGFRNRVCSNLMLTTDGLQDKIEVLSVQELYAAALNLFHAYNPSKDLHLLRTLGQMSISTSEFCQIIGRMRLYQALTPNQQKRLPRLLLGDSQINAACRAFVSDVNFKSTGDSITGWQLLNLLNGSVKSSYIDNFLERNLNCTEFVQGIQRAKLGDSEYAWFLG
;
A
#
# COMPACT_ATOMS: atom_id res chain seq x y z
N THR A 1 10.28 -5.52 -7.04
CA THR A 1 9.19 -6.52 -7.11
C THR A 1 9.12 -7.02 -8.53
N GLN A 2 8.52 -8.19 -8.77
CA GLN A 2 8.30 -8.75 -10.12
C GLN A 2 6.80 -8.84 -10.39
N GLU A 3 6.40 -8.61 -11.65
CA GLU A 3 5.02 -8.82 -12.10
C GLU A 3 4.79 -10.28 -12.46
N VAL A 4 3.63 -10.83 -12.06
CA VAL A 4 3.23 -12.21 -12.37
C VAL A 4 1.75 -12.29 -12.67
N THR A 5 1.32 -13.36 -13.32
CA THR A 5 -0.10 -13.63 -13.57
C THR A 5 -0.71 -14.44 -12.43
N LEU A 6 -2.04 -14.44 -12.32
CA LEU A 6 -2.75 -15.33 -11.40
C LEU A 6 -2.48 -16.81 -11.72
N GLN A 7 -2.36 -17.13 -13.01
CA GLN A 7 -2.03 -18.48 -13.47
C GLN A 7 -0.68 -18.97 -12.95
N HIS A 8 0.35 -18.11 -12.96
CA HIS A 8 1.67 -18.44 -12.41
C HIS A 8 1.58 -18.81 -10.91
N LEU A 9 0.80 -18.05 -10.13
CA LEU A 9 0.58 -18.37 -8.71
C LEU A 9 -0.18 -19.69 -8.50
N GLN A 10 -1.00 -20.10 -9.46
CA GLN A 10 -1.79 -21.34 -9.39
C GLN A 10 -1.03 -22.58 -9.86
N GLN A 11 -0.19 -22.45 -10.88
CA GLN A 11 0.44 -23.58 -11.58
C GLN A 11 1.89 -23.79 -11.18
N ASP A 12 2.62 -22.71 -10.90
CA ASP A 12 4.07 -22.76 -10.70
C ASP A 12 4.47 -22.57 -9.23
N CYS A 13 3.53 -22.19 -8.36
CA CYS A 13 3.79 -21.93 -6.94
C CYS A 13 3.11 -22.97 -6.04
N ILE A 14 3.84 -23.45 -5.05
CA ILE A 14 3.26 -24.25 -3.95
C ILE A 14 2.58 -23.34 -2.92
N ILE A 15 1.67 -23.93 -2.14
CA ILE A 15 1.09 -23.28 -0.97
C ILE A 15 1.95 -23.66 0.25
N PRO A 16 2.53 -22.68 0.97
CA PRO A 16 3.27 -23.00 2.18
C PRO A 16 2.31 -23.49 3.28
N SER A 17 2.79 -24.44 4.08
CA SER A 17 2.04 -25.06 5.18
C SER A 17 2.66 -24.73 6.53
N PHE A 18 1.83 -24.78 7.57
CA PHE A 18 2.27 -24.77 8.96
C PHE A 18 3.00 -26.08 9.31
N ALA A 19 3.73 -26.09 10.42
CA ALA A 19 4.37 -27.31 10.94
C ALA A 19 3.36 -28.43 11.27
N SER A 20 2.07 -28.10 11.43
CA SER A 20 0.97 -29.06 11.54
C SER A 20 0.53 -29.70 10.21
N MET A 21 1.23 -29.42 9.11
CA MET A 21 0.89 -29.83 7.74
C MET A 21 -0.38 -29.18 7.16
N GLU A 22 -1.04 -28.31 7.91
CA GLU A 22 -2.16 -27.52 7.40
C GLU A 22 -1.66 -26.43 6.46
N GLU A 23 -2.23 -26.35 5.28
CA GLU A 23 -1.93 -25.29 4.32
C GLU A 23 -2.39 -23.93 4.87
N THR A 24 -1.60 -22.91 4.56
CA THR A 24 -2.03 -21.52 4.69
C THR A 24 -3.13 -21.22 3.66
N ILE A 25 -3.91 -20.17 3.87
CA ILE A 25 -4.68 -19.56 2.77
C ILE A 25 -3.67 -19.30 1.62
N SER A 26 -4.00 -19.41 0.35
CA SER A 26 -3.01 -19.12 -0.71
C SER A 26 -3.03 -17.65 -1.16
N HIS A 27 -2.04 -17.20 -1.94
CA HIS A 27 -2.09 -15.87 -2.57
C HIS A 27 -3.29 -15.73 -3.50
N GLN A 28 -3.52 -16.75 -4.33
CA GLN A 28 -4.61 -16.82 -5.29
C GLN A 28 -5.99 -16.88 -4.62
N SER A 29 -6.12 -17.59 -3.50
CA SER A 29 -7.35 -17.61 -2.70
C SER A 29 -7.64 -16.25 -2.07
N PHE A 30 -6.60 -15.54 -1.62
CA PHE A 30 -6.76 -14.17 -1.12
C PHE A 30 -7.22 -13.21 -2.22
N ILE A 31 -6.55 -13.22 -3.38
CA ILE A 31 -6.95 -12.38 -4.53
C ILE A 31 -8.40 -12.68 -4.91
N GLY A 32 -8.75 -13.97 -5.04
CA GLY A 32 -10.11 -14.41 -5.37
C GLY A 32 -11.15 -13.89 -4.37
N ALA A 33 -10.93 -14.07 -3.07
CA ALA A 33 -11.85 -13.63 -2.03
C ALA A 33 -12.15 -12.12 -2.08
N VAL A 34 -11.12 -11.29 -2.31
CA VAL A 34 -11.29 -9.83 -2.39
C VAL A 34 -11.98 -9.42 -3.70
N VAL A 35 -11.63 -10.05 -4.82
CA VAL A 35 -12.26 -9.79 -6.12
C VAL A 35 -13.74 -10.21 -6.10
N ASP A 36 -14.06 -11.35 -5.51
CA ASP A 36 -15.44 -11.84 -5.42
C ASP A 36 -16.27 -10.93 -4.51
N ALA A 37 -15.72 -10.53 -3.35
CA ALA A 37 -16.38 -9.54 -2.48
C ALA A 37 -16.61 -8.20 -3.21
N ALA A 38 -15.67 -7.76 -4.04
CA ALA A 38 -15.81 -6.52 -4.80
C ALA A 38 -16.90 -6.64 -5.87
N LYS A 39 -16.98 -7.77 -6.58
CA LYS A 39 -18.03 -8.04 -7.57
C LYS A 39 -19.42 -8.09 -6.96
N ASP A 40 -19.54 -8.66 -5.76
CA ASP A 40 -20.82 -8.74 -5.05
C ASP A 40 -21.27 -7.37 -4.55
N TYR A 41 -20.34 -6.56 -4.02
CA TYR A 41 -20.65 -5.23 -3.51
C TYR A 41 -20.91 -4.21 -4.63
N PHE A 42 -20.04 -4.15 -5.64
CA PHE A 42 -20.17 -3.27 -6.81
C PHE A 42 -20.89 -4.00 -7.95
N HIS A 43 -22.07 -4.53 -7.65
CA HIS A 43 -22.84 -5.33 -8.59
C HIS A 43 -23.13 -4.56 -9.89
N GLY A 44 -22.81 -5.19 -11.03
CA GLY A 44 -23.00 -4.61 -12.37
C GLY A 44 -21.82 -3.79 -12.89
N GLU A 45 -20.84 -3.48 -12.05
CA GLU A 45 -19.62 -2.81 -12.49
C GLU A 45 -18.67 -3.75 -13.24
N GLN A 46 -17.82 -3.18 -14.09
CA GLN A 46 -16.71 -3.89 -14.72
C GLN A 46 -15.44 -3.74 -13.88
N PHE A 47 -14.58 -4.74 -13.94
CA PHE A 47 -13.34 -4.78 -13.17
C PHE A 47 -12.18 -5.11 -14.09
N ASP A 48 -11.07 -4.42 -13.90
CA ASP A 48 -9.82 -4.80 -14.53
C ASP A 48 -9.26 -6.08 -13.89
N MET A 49 -8.40 -6.78 -14.64
CA MET A 49 -7.69 -7.93 -14.08
C MET A 49 -6.70 -7.46 -13.00
N PRO A 50 -6.59 -8.17 -11.87
CA PRO A 50 -5.62 -7.83 -10.84
C PRO A 50 -4.18 -7.77 -11.36
N GLU A 51 -3.55 -6.61 -11.18
CA GLU A 51 -2.11 -6.42 -11.34
C GLU A 51 -1.40 -7.01 -10.12
N ILE A 52 -0.64 -8.09 -10.30
CA ILE A 52 -0.03 -8.82 -9.19
C ILE A 52 1.48 -8.59 -9.17
N ARG A 53 2.00 -8.22 -8.00
CA ARG A 53 3.43 -8.03 -7.75
C ARG A 53 3.89 -8.92 -6.61
N ILE A 54 5.04 -9.55 -6.80
CA ILE A 54 5.66 -10.49 -5.85
C ILE A 54 7.07 -10.04 -5.48
N SER A 55 7.59 -10.55 -4.36
CA SER A 55 9.01 -10.46 -4.02
C SER A 55 9.44 -11.59 -3.09
N HIS A 56 10.76 -11.73 -2.93
CA HIS A 56 11.39 -12.72 -2.06
C HIS A 56 10.97 -14.17 -2.42
N PRO A 57 11.43 -14.68 -3.57
CA PRO A 57 11.22 -16.08 -3.94
C PRO A 57 11.85 -17.00 -2.89
N ILE A 58 11.08 -17.97 -2.42
CA ILE A 58 11.54 -19.05 -1.57
C ILE A 58 11.57 -20.32 -2.42
N ASN A 59 12.79 -20.69 -2.82
CA ASN A 59 13.03 -21.94 -3.53
C ASN A 59 13.20 -23.06 -2.50
N GLY A 60 12.39 -24.10 -2.65
CA GLY A 60 12.42 -25.30 -1.83
C GLY A 60 12.55 -26.55 -2.70
N ARG A 61 12.16 -27.67 -2.12
CA ARG A 61 12.12 -28.97 -2.78
C ARG A 61 11.00 -29.83 -2.23
N ILE A 62 10.53 -30.77 -3.03
CA ILE A 62 9.51 -31.73 -2.61
C ILE A 62 10.05 -32.65 -1.47
N PRO A 63 9.17 -33.24 -0.64
CA PRO A 63 9.59 -34.04 0.51
C PRO A 63 10.55 -35.20 0.17
N SER A 64 10.32 -35.90 -0.95
CA SER A 64 11.16 -37.02 -1.40
C SER A 64 12.58 -36.61 -1.81
N ALA A 65 12.83 -35.33 -2.07
CA ALA A 65 14.11 -34.81 -2.52
C ALA A 65 14.90 -34.05 -1.43
N LEU A 66 14.44 -34.05 -0.18
CA LEU A 66 15.06 -33.30 0.94
C LEU A 66 16.55 -33.64 1.18
N GLY A 67 16.97 -34.88 0.89
CA GLY A 67 18.36 -35.33 1.04
C GLY A 67 19.28 -35.00 -0.14
N LYS A 68 18.75 -34.57 -1.28
CA LYS A 68 19.55 -34.24 -2.48
C LYS A 68 20.23 -32.89 -2.35
N LYS A 69 21.40 -32.69 -2.94
CA LYS A 69 22.00 -31.34 -3.03
C LYS A 69 21.22 -30.49 -4.02
N ALA A 70 21.27 -29.16 -3.87
CA ALA A 70 20.54 -28.24 -4.76
C ALA A 70 20.92 -28.41 -6.24
N SER A 71 22.16 -28.78 -6.54
CA SER A 71 22.64 -29.07 -7.90
C SER A 71 22.12 -30.39 -8.50
N GLU A 72 21.54 -31.27 -7.67
CA GLU A 72 21.07 -32.60 -8.05
C GLU A 72 19.54 -32.67 -8.18
N LEU A 73 18.84 -31.56 -7.88
CA LEU A 73 17.38 -31.46 -8.00
C LEU A 73 16.98 -31.34 -9.47
N THR A 74 16.06 -32.19 -9.91
CA THR A 74 15.35 -31.96 -11.18
C THR A 74 14.40 -30.77 -11.05
N ASP A 75 13.89 -30.26 -12.16
CA ASP A 75 12.99 -29.09 -12.12
C ASP A 75 11.65 -29.43 -11.45
N GLU A 76 11.17 -30.66 -11.57
CA GLU A 76 9.95 -31.17 -10.91
C GLU A 76 10.13 -31.36 -9.40
N GLU A 77 11.39 -31.46 -8.94
CA GLU A 77 11.70 -31.59 -7.51
C GLU A 77 11.83 -30.23 -6.82
N LYS A 78 11.96 -29.14 -7.58
CA LYS A 78 12.05 -27.79 -7.05
C LYS A 78 10.65 -27.27 -6.73
N THR A 79 10.53 -26.58 -5.61
CA THR A 79 9.29 -25.87 -5.26
C THR A 79 9.57 -24.39 -5.16
N LEU A 80 8.54 -23.59 -5.43
CA LEU A 80 8.62 -22.14 -5.38
C LEU A 80 7.39 -21.59 -4.67
N PHE A 81 7.58 -20.63 -3.79
CA PHE A 81 6.54 -19.68 -3.41
C PHE A 81 7.17 -18.32 -3.15
N TYR A 82 6.37 -17.28 -3.07
CA TYR A 82 6.85 -15.93 -2.78
C TYR A 82 6.49 -15.54 -1.35
N GLN A 83 7.45 -14.97 -0.62
CA GLN A 83 7.18 -14.57 0.76
C GLN A 83 6.22 -13.38 0.83
N ARG A 84 6.22 -12.50 -0.19
CA ARG A 84 5.37 -11.30 -0.22
C ARG A 84 4.67 -11.16 -1.56
N MET A 85 3.39 -10.82 -1.52
CA MET A 85 2.55 -10.55 -2.69
C MET A 85 1.69 -9.33 -2.40
N CYS A 86 1.53 -8.46 -3.39
CA CYS A 86 0.45 -7.50 -3.43
C CYS A 86 -0.27 -7.54 -4.77
N PHE A 87 -1.51 -7.09 -4.77
CA PHE A 87 -2.30 -6.93 -5.97
C PHE A 87 -3.15 -5.67 -5.91
N CYS A 88 -3.53 -5.17 -7.07
CA CYS A 88 -4.43 -4.03 -7.24
C CYS A 88 -5.24 -4.22 -8.51
N PHE A 89 -6.54 -3.90 -8.47
CA PHE A 89 -7.41 -3.83 -9.64
C PHE A 89 -8.29 -2.58 -9.55
N GLU A 90 -8.68 -2.04 -10.70
CA GLU A 90 -9.53 -0.87 -10.78
C GLU A 90 -10.97 -1.24 -11.13
N ILE A 91 -11.89 -0.36 -10.76
CA ILE A 91 -13.27 -0.33 -11.24
C ILE A 91 -13.34 0.80 -12.29
N PRO A 92 -13.20 0.51 -13.60
CA PRO A 92 -12.92 1.53 -14.62
C PRO A 92 -14.04 2.54 -14.84
N SER A 93 -15.27 2.19 -14.43
CA SER A 93 -16.46 3.02 -14.47
C SER A 93 -16.50 4.07 -13.35
N ILE A 94 -15.86 3.80 -12.21
CA ILE A 94 -15.84 4.72 -11.06
C ILE A 94 -14.56 5.56 -11.15
N VAL A 95 -14.66 6.65 -11.91
CA VAL A 95 -13.57 7.59 -12.14
C VAL A 95 -13.94 9.03 -11.82
N HIS A 96 -12.96 9.82 -11.39
CA HIS A 96 -13.11 11.24 -11.13
C HIS A 96 -11.89 12.01 -11.63
N ASP A 97 -12.10 13.19 -12.21
CA ASP A 97 -11.02 14.08 -12.61
C ASP A 97 -10.80 15.13 -11.52
N GLU A 98 -9.60 15.15 -10.94
CA GLU A 98 -9.19 16.13 -9.94
C GLU A 98 -7.87 16.77 -10.39
N TYR A 99 -7.85 18.10 -10.52
CA TYR A 99 -6.64 18.85 -10.92
C TYR A 99 -6.00 18.34 -12.24
N GLY A 100 -6.84 17.98 -13.22
CA GLY A 100 -6.39 17.45 -14.52
C GLY A 100 -5.85 16.02 -14.47
N ASN A 101 -6.03 15.31 -13.35
CA ASN A 101 -5.58 13.94 -13.15
C ASN A 101 -6.79 13.03 -13.01
N ARG A 102 -6.86 11.98 -13.83
CA ARG A 102 -7.94 11.00 -13.76
C ARG A 102 -7.66 9.97 -12.66
N LEU A 103 -8.57 9.91 -11.70
CA LEU A 103 -8.54 9.01 -10.56
C LEU A 103 -9.50 7.85 -10.81
N ALA A 104 -9.09 6.63 -10.50
CA ALA A 104 -9.93 5.45 -10.60
C ALA A 104 -10.05 4.77 -9.23
N LEU A 105 -11.26 4.37 -8.87
CA LEU A 105 -11.46 3.59 -7.66
C LEU A 105 -10.73 2.25 -7.82
N SER A 106 -9.90 1.93 -6.84
CA SER A 106 -8.96 0.83 -6.87
C SER A 106 -9.06 0.03 -5.58
N ILE A 107 -9.04 -1.29 -5.72
CA ILE A 107 -9.09 -2.25 -4.61
C ILE A 107 -7.86 -3.13 -4.71
N GLY A 108 -7.31 -3.51 -3.56
CA GLY A 108 -6.19 -4.41 -3.56
C GLY A 108 -5.86 -4.94 -2.18
N GLY A 109 -4.74 -5.65 -2.11
CA GLY A 109 -4.31 -6.24 -0.86
C GLY A 109 -2.84 -6.60 -0.85
N VAL A 110 -2.34 -6.82 0.36
CA VAL A 110 -0.98 -7.25 0.64
C VAL A 110 -1.03 -8.48 1.52
N ARG A 111 -0.19 -9.46 1.18
CA ARG A 111 0.11 -10.59 2.03
C ARG A 111 1.61 -10.78 2.16
N ALA A 112 2.05 -11.06 3.37
CA ALA A 112 3.44 -11.26 3.71
C ALA A 112 3.58 -12.45 4.69
N TYR A 113 4.09 -13.59 4.23
CA TYR A 113 4.26 -14.79 5.06
C TYR A 113 5.26 -14.59 6.22
N ASN A 114 6.14 -13.59 6.16
CA ASN A 114 7.02 -13.22 7.26
C ASN A 114 6.27 -12.60 8.47
N GLU A 115 4.98 -12.27 8.33
CA GLU A 115 4.16 -11.77 9.43
C GLU A 115 3.52 -12.89 10.26
N ILE A 116 3.68 -14.16 9.85
CA ILE A 116 3.17 -15.34 10.54
C ILE A 116 4.30 -16.35 10.83
N ASN A 117 4.11 -17.20 11.83
CA ASN A 117 5.08 -18.24 12.18
C ASN A 117 4.67 -19.60 11.56
N LEU A 118 5.18 -19.90 10.37
CA LEU A 118 4.94 -21.18 9.68
C LEU A 118 5.49 -22.39 10.45
N TYR A 119 6.46 -22.20 11.36
CA TYR A 119 7.04 -23.30 12.16
C TYR A 119 6.18 -23.66 13.38
N SER A 120 5.03 -23.02 13.56
CA SER A 120 4.07 -23.31 14.63
C SER A 120 2.88 -24.12 14.11
N LYS A 121 1.96 -24.49 15.01
CA LYS A 121 0.63 -25.00 14.62
C LYS A 121 -0.14 -23.92 13.85
N LYS A 122 -1.17 -24.30 13.09
CA LYS A 122 -2.03 -23.33 12.42
C LYS A 122 -2.50 -22.25 13.39
N SER A 123 -2.33 -21.01 12.97
CA SER A 123 -2.67 -19.81 13.73
C SER A 123 -3.37 -18.81 12.82
N VAL A 124 -3.86 -17.72 13.40
CA VAL A 124 -4.45 -16.62 12.62
C VAL A 124 -3.47 -16.12 11.57
N GLU A 125 -3.98 -16.01 10.35
CA GLU A 125 -3.23 -15.50 9.21
C GLU A 125 -3.49 -14.01 9.02
N ARG A 126 -2.48 -13.28 8.53
CA ARG A 126 -2.49 -11.82 8.43
C ARG A 126 -2.56 -11.34 7.00
N PHE A 127 -3.47 -10.39 6.78
CA PHE A 127 -3.70 -9.76 5.49
C PHE A 127 -3.92 -8.26 5.66
N LYS A 128 -3.73 -7.54 4.56
CA LYS A 128 -4.06 -6.12 4.44
C LYS A 128 -4.94 -5.95 3.21
N ILE A 129 -6.07 -5.27 3.34
CA ILE A 129 -6.93 -4.93 2.20
C ILE A 129 -7.10 -3.42 2.17
N PHE A 130 -7.13 -2.85 0.97
CA PHE A 130 -7.43 -1.44 0.79
C PHE A 130 -8.47 -1.23 -0.31
N ILE A 131 -9.15 -0.10 -0.21
CA ILE A 131 -9.98 0.52 -1.23
C ILE A 131 -9.70 2.03 -1.21
N GLY A 132 -9.46 2.61 -2.38
CA GLY A 132 -9.11 4.03 -2.48
C GLY A 132 -8.94 4.46 -3.92
N PHE A 133 -8.47 5.68 -4.16
CA PHE A 133 -8.27 6.18 -5.52
C PHE A 133 -6.83 5.98 -5.98
N ARG A 134 -6.65 5.55 -7.23
CA ARG A 134 -5.35 5.53 -7.92
C ARG A 134 -5.35 6.61 -9.00
N ASN A 135 -4.33 7.46 -8.96
CA ASN A 135 -4.12 8.47 -9.99
C ASN A 135 -3.52 7.80 -11.23
N ARG A 136 -4.23 7.78 -12.36
CA ARG A 136 -3.80 7.11 -13.59
C ARG A 136 -2.62 7.79 -14.29
N VAL A 137 -2.34 9.06 -14.01
CA VAL A 137 -1.22 9.78 -14.64
C VAL A 137 0.13 9.31 -14.09
N CYS A 138 0.16 8.95 -12.81
CA CYS A 138 1.41 8.59 -12.12
C CYS A 138 1.35 7.23 -11.42
N SER A 139 0.20 6.57 -11.37
CA SER A 139 -0.07 5.35 -10.59
C SER A 139 0.13 5.53 -9.08
N ASN A 140 0.03 6.75 -8.55
CA ASN A 140 0.00 6.99 -7.11
C ASN A 140 -1.31 6.46 -6.53
N LEU A 141 -1.22 5.61 -5.53
CA LEU A 141 -2.36 5.25 -4.68
C LEU A 141 -2.59 6.36 -3.65
N MET A 142 -3.86 6.67 -3.37
CA MET A 142 -4.28 7.60 -2.33
C MET A 142 -5.19 6.85 -1.36
N LEU A 143 -4.61 6.47 -0.23
CA LEU A 143 -5.36 5.83 0.86
C LEU A 143 -5.68 6.83 1.96
N THR A 144 -6.88 6.69 2.48
CA THR A 144 -7.32 7.31 3.74
C THR A 144 -7.55 6.22 4.79
N THR A 145 -7.71 6.62 6.04
CA THR A 145 -7.85 5.68 7.17
C THR A 145 -9.06 4.75 6.97
N ASP A 146 -10.15 5.28 6.42
CA ASP A 146 -11.38 4.53 6.16
C ASP A 146 -11.23 3.56 4.96
N GLY A 147 -10.21 3.76 4.13
CA GLY A 147 -9.91 2.96 2.95
C GLY A 147 -8.84 1.88 3.17
N LEU A 148 -8.28 1.73 4.37
CA LEU A 148 -7.24 0.73 4.66
C LEU A 148 -7.59 -0.10 5.90
N GLN A 149 -7.69 -1.41 5.70
CA GLN A 149 -7.67 -2.37 6.80
C GLN A 149 -6.29 -3.04 6.84
N ASP A 150 -5.36 -2.43 7.59
CA ASP A 150 -3.94 -2.84 7.67
C ASP A 150 -3.70 -4.09 8.52
N LYS A 151 -4.70 -4.54 9.29
CA LYS A 151 -4.61 -5.72 10.13
C LYS A 151 -5.89 -6.56 10.06
N ILE A 152 -5.91 -7.52 9.14
CA ILE A 152 -6.94 -8.55 9.05
C ILE A 152 -6.34 -9.84 9.61
N GLU A 153 -6.93 -10.37 10.68
CA GLU A 153 -6.54 -11.65 11.29
C GLU A 153 -7.68 -12.64 11.08
N VAL A 154 -7.44 -13.67 10.28
CA VAL A 154 -8.47 -14.65 9.85
C VAL A 154 -7.94 -16.08 9.86
N LEU A 155 -8.82 -17.06 9.99
CA LEU A 155 -8.50 -18.49 9.92
C LEU A 155 -8.98 -19.15 8.62
N SER A 156 -9.84 -18.47 7.86
CA SER A 156 -10.47 -18.99 6.66
C SER A 156 -10.61 -17.94 5.55
N VAL A 157 -10.79 -18.42 4.32
CA VAL A 157 -11.05 -17.57 3.15
C VAL A 157 -12.40 -16.86 3.27
N GLN A 158 -13.38 -17.48 3.93
CA GLN A 158 -14.70 -16.91 4.16
C GLN A 158 -14.65 -15.70 5.09
N GLU A 159 -13.85 -15.77 6.16
CA GLU A 159 -13.61 -14.62 7.03
C GLU A 159 -12.89 -13.48 6.29
N LEU A 160 -11.98 -13.81 5.38
CA LEU A 160 -11.28 -12.84 4.54
C LEU A 160 -12.22 -12.12 3.56
N TYR A 161 -13.12 -12.87 2.92
CA TYR A 161 -14.19 -12.33 2.08
C TYR A 161 -15.12 -11.41 2.90
N ALA A 162 -15.53 -11.83 4.10
CA ALA A 162 -16.37 -11.02 4.97
C ALA A 162 -15.67 -9.72 5.43
N ALA A 163 -14.36 -9.79 5.74
CA ALA A 163 -13.56 -8.62 6.05
C ALA A 163 -13.51 -7.63 4.87
N ALA A 164 -13.33 -8.13 3.64
CA ALA A 164 -13.35 -7.31 2.43
C ALA A 164 -14.70 -6.59 2.25
N LEU A 165 -15.82 -7.32 2.36
CA LEU A 165 -17.16 -6.71 2.28
C LEU A 165 -17.37 -5.64 3.35
N ASN A 166 -16.98 -5.90 4.60
CA ASN A 166 -17.12 -4.94 5.69
C ASN A 166 -16.34 -3.64 5.41
N LEU A 167 -15.13 -3.74 4.86
CA LEU A 167 -14.35 -2.58 4.42
C LEU A 167 -15.09 -1.81 3.32
N PHE A 168 -15.64 -2.50 2.31
CA PHE A 168 -16.33 -1.83 1.21
C PHE A 168 -17.62 -1.12 1.66
N HIS A 169 -18.37 -1.72 2.60
CA HIS A 169 -19.54 -1.10 3.22
C HIS A 169 -19.19 0.11 4.08
N ALA A 170 -18.05 0.08 4.78
CA ALA A 170 -17.60 1.19 5.62
C ALA A 170 -16.98 2.34 4.82
N TYR A 171 -16.44 2.06 3.63
CA TYR A 171 -15.72 3.02 2.81
C TYR A 171 -16.65 4.07 2.19
N ASN A 172 -16.29 5.35 2.35
CA ASN A 172 -17.03 6.48 1.77
C ASN A 172 -16.18 7.21 0.71
N PRO A 173 -16.35 6.93 -0.60
CA PRO A 173 -15.57 7.56 -1.65
C PRO A 173 -15.78 9.08 -1.74
N SER A 174 -16.97 9.58 -1.37
CA SER A 174 -17.26 11.03 -1.43
C SER A 174 -16.43 11.81 -0.41
N LYS A 175 -16.16 11.22 0.76
CA LYS A 175 -15.31 11.82 1.79
C LYS A 175 -13.87 11.94 1.30
N ASP A 176 -13.35 10.90 0.66
CA ASP A 176 -12.01 10.91 0.06
C ASP A 176 -11.90 11.97 -1.04
N LEU A 177 -12.83 12.00 -1.98
CA LEU A 177 -12.82 13.00 -3.06
C LEU A 177 -12.93 14.43 -2.51
N HIS A 178 -13.74 14.65 -1.49
CA HIS A 178 -13.82 15.94 -0.81
C HIS A 178 -12.48 16.34 -0.20
N LEU A 179 -11.82 15.41 0.51
CA LEU A 179 -10.48 15.64 1.04
C LEU A 179 -9.49 16.00 -0.08
N LEU A 180 -9.42 15.23 -1.17
CA LEU A 180 -8.50 15.49 -2.26
C LEU A 180 -8.73 16.88 -2.89
N ARG A 181 -10.00 17.31 -3.00
CA ARG A 181 -10.37 18.67 -3.41
C ARG A 181 -9.85 19.72 -2.45
N THR A 182 -10.07 19.59 -1.14
CA THR A 182 -9.60 20.62 -0.20
C THR A 182 -8.07 20.70 -0.15
N LEU A 183 -7.37 19.58 -0.35
CA LEU A 183 -5.91 19.56 -0.43
C LEU A 183 -5.37 20.38 -1.60
N GLY A 184 -6.03 20.37 -2.76
CA GLY A 184 -5.58 21.21 -3.89
C GLY A 184 -5.88 22.70 -3.72
N GLN A 185 -6.73 23.10 -2.77
CA GLN A 185 -6.96 24.50 -2.41
C GLN A 185 -5.92 25.03 -1.41
N MET A 186 -5.23 24.14 -0.71
CA MET A 186 -4.15 24.52 0.21
C MET A 186 -2.90 24.90 -0.59
N SER A 187 -2.43 26.15 -0.43
CA SER A 187 -1.13 26.60 -0.96
C SER A 187 -0.01 26.37 0.05
N ILE A 188 1.14 25.91 -0.45
CA ILE A 188 2.38 25.67 0.28
C ILE A 188 3.49 26.40 -0.47
N SER A 189 4.01 27.47 0.09
CA SER A 189 5.15 28.19 -0.51
C SER A 189 6.39 27.31 -0.57
N THR A 190 7.33 27.63 -1.47
CA THR A 190 8.63 26.95 -1.54
C THR A 190 9.36 27.00 -0.19
N SER A 191 9.24 28.11 0.56
CA SER A 191 9.84 28.21 1.89
C SER A 191 9.19 27.24 2.89
N GLU A 192 7.87 27.10 2.88
CA GLU A 192 7.16 26.13 3.71
C GLU A 192 7.49 24.70 3.31
N PHE A 193 7.59 24.40 2.01
CA PHE A 193 8.03 23.09 1.54
C PHE A 193 9.43 22.75 2.05
N CYS A 194 10.39 23.66 1.91
CA CYS A 194 11.75 23.49 2.45
C CYS A 194 11.75 23.26 3.96
N GLN A 195 10.92 24.01 4.70
CA GLN A 195 10.74 23.86 6.14
C GLN A 195 10.18 22.48 6.50
N ILE A 196 9.12 22.03 5.81
CA ILE A 196 8.53 20.69 5.97
C ILE A 196 9.59 19.62 5.75
N ILE A 197 10.31 19.65 4.62
CA ILE A 197 11.36 18.67 4.31
C ILE A 197 12.47 18.70 5.36
N GLY A 198 12.90 19.90 5.79
CA GLY A 198 13.91 20.05 6.84
C GLY A 198 13.46 19.44 8.18
N ARG A 199 12.21 19.66 8.58
CA ARG A 199 11.60 19.08 9.78
C ARG A 199 11.42 17.57 9.68
N MET A 200 11.04 17.05 8.52
CA MET A 200 10.99 15.61 8.27
C MET A 200 12.37 14.95 8.43
N ARG A 201 13.44 15.59 7.94
CA ARG A 201 14.82 15.08 8.14
C ARG A 201 15.25 15.18 9.59
N LEU A 202 14.94 16.29 10.27
CA LEU A 202 15.22 16.45 11.70
C LEU A 202 14.49 15.38 12.53
N TYR A 203 13.23 15.07 12.19
CA TYR A 203 12.45 14.02 12.86
C TYR A 203 13.19 12.68 12.86
N GLN A 204 13.87 12.31 11.77
CA GLN A 204 14.64 11.07 11.68
C GLN A 204 15.87 11.05 12.62
N ALA A 205 16.39 12.22 12.98
CA ALA A 205 17.53 12.37 13.89
C ALA A 205 17.12 12.50 15.37
N LEU A 206 15.82 12.64 15.66
CA LEU A 206 15.32 12.75 17.03
C LEU A 206 15.43 11.42 17.80
N THR A 207 15.57 11.52 19.12
CA THR A 207 15.46 10.34 19.99
C THR A 207 14.04 9.77 19.96
N PRO A 208 13.84 8.47 20.25
CA PRO A 208 12.51 7.86 20.27
C PRO A 208 11.51 8.60 21.18
N ASN A 209 11.97 9.16 22.31
CA ASN A 209 11.13 9.93 23.23
C ASN A 209 10.70 11.28 22.66
N GLN A 210 11.53 11.91 21.84
CA GLN A 210 11.18 13.14 21.14
C GLN A 210 10.22 12.87 19.99
N GLN A 211 10.45 11.80 19.21
CA GLN A 211 9.54 11.39 18.13
C GLN A 211 8.13 11.11 18.64
N LYS A 212 7.99 10.42 19.79
CA LYS A 212 6.68 10.14 20.41
C LYS A 212 5.84 11.37 20.78
N ARG A 213 6.44 12.56 20.84
CA ARG A 213 5.74 13.81 21.13
C ARG A 213 5.24 14.52 19.87
N LEU A 214 5.61 14.00 18.70
CA LEU A 214 5.24 14.55 17.40
C LEU A 214 4.35 13.54 16.67
N PRO A 215 3.55 14.01 15.70
CA PRO A 215 2.81 13.10 14.84
C PRO A 215 3.74 12.10 14.15
N ARG A 216 3.29 10.85 14.08
CA ARG A 216 4.08 9.75 13.53
C ARG A 216 4.41 10.01 12.07
N LEU A 217 5.69 9.96 11.73
CA LEU A 217 6.19 10.04 10.37
C LEU A 217 6.96 8.77 9.99
N LEU A 218 6.49 8.07 8.96
CA LEU A 218 7.05 6.80 8.50
C LEU A 218 8.01 6.91 7.32
N LEU A 219 8.13 8.12 6.75
CA LEU A 219 9.04 8.39 5.65
C LEU A 219 10.47 8.52 6.17
N GLY A 220 11.36 7.63 5.70
CA GLY A 220 12.79 7.70 6.00
C GLY A 220 13.55 8.61 5.03
N ASP A 221 14.87 8.75 5.26
CA ASP A 221 15.74 9.63 4.47
C ASP A 221 15.65 9.38 2.96
N SER A 222 15.54 8.12 2.55
CA SER A 222 15.44 7.77 1.13
C SER A 222 14.16 8.31 0.47
N GLN A 223 13.01 8.19 1.16
CA GLN A 223 11.71 8.71 0.70
C GLN A 223 11.71 10.24 0.72
N ILE A 224 12.20 10.86 1.80
CA ILE A 224 12.28 12.32 1.93
C ILE A 224 13.14 12.90 0.80
N ASN A 225 14.30 12.31 0.53
CA ASN A 225 15.18 12.74 -0.57
C ASN A 225 14.53 12.52 -1.95
N ALA A 226 13.76 11.44 -2.13
CA ALA A 226 13.03 11.20 -3.37
C ALA A 226 11.93 12.25 -3.60
N ALA A 227 11.16 12.61 -2.57
CA ALA A 227 10.17 13.68 -2.63
C ALA A 227 10.81 15.05 -2.94
N CYS A 228 11.97 15.34 -2.34
CA CYS A 228 12.74 16.56 -2.62
C CYS A 228 13.22 16.63 -4.08
N ARG A 229 13.73 15.52 -4.64
CA ARG A 229 14.09 15.46 -6.07
C ARG A 229 12.86 15.64 -6.97
N ALA A 230 11.75 14.98 -6.62
CA ALA A 230 10.50 15.06 -7.36
C ALA A 230 9.91 16.48 -7.36
N PHE A 231 10.05 17.23 -6.27
CA PHE A 231 9.63 18.63 -6.21
C PHE A 231 10.26 19.51 -7.30
N VAL A 232 11.47 19.17 -7.75
CA VAL A 232 12.20 19.89 -8.82
C VAL A 232 11.96 19.27 -10.20
N SER A 233 11.84 17.95 -10.28
CA SER A 233 11.97 17.20 -11.54
C SER A 233 10.72 16.43 -11.99
N ASP A 234 9.74 16.24 -11.12
CA ASP A 234 8.52 15.48 -11.44
C ASP A 234 7.75 16.16 -12.58
N VAL A 235 7.29 15.38 -13.55
CA VAL A 235 6.63 15.91 -14.75
C VAL A 235 5.25 16.49 -14.43
N ASN A 236 4.56 15.92 -13.43
CA ASN A 236 3.16 16.21 -13.13
C ASN A 236 2.99 17.10 -11.89
N PHE A 237 3.88 16.97 -10.90
CA PHE A 237 3.69 17.56 -9.56
C PHE A 237 4.82 18.46 -9.09
N LYS A 238 5.86 18.71 -9.92
CA LYS A 238 6.93 19.66 -9.56
C LYS A 238 6.37 21.05 -9.26
N SER A 239 7.16 21.84 -8.54
CA SER A 239 6.90 23.28 -8.46
C SER A 239 7.08 23.92 -9.83
N THR A 240 6.13 24.77 -10.22
CA THR A 240 6.17 25.59 -11.44
C THR A 240 6.32 27.08 -11.14
N GLY A 241 6.44 27.45 -9.86
CA GLY A 241 6.57 28.82 -9.39
C GLY A 241 6.97 28.86 -7.91
N ASP A 242 6.39 29.79 -7.16
CA ASP A 242 6.75 30.02 -5.75
C ASP A 242 5.99 29.15 -4.74
N SER A 243 5.08 28.29 -5.22
CA SER A 243 4.28 27.40 -4.37
C SER A 243 3.84 26.13 -5.08
N ILE A 244 3.49 25.12 -4.27
CA ILE A 244 2.75 23.94 -4.68
C ILE A 244 1.45 23.85 -3.89
N THR A 245 0.50 23.06 -4.37
CA THR A 245 -0.72 22.71 -3.65
C THR A 245 -0.50 21.54 -2.68
N GLY A 246 -1.40 21.35 -1.72
CA GLY A 246 -1.44 20.14 -0.90
C GLY A 246 -1.66 18.87 -1.73
N TRP A 247 -2.42 18.95 -2.81
CA TRP A 247 -2.57 17.87 -3.80
C TRP A 247 -1.22 17.45 -4.41
N GLN A 248 -0.40 18.43 -4.81
CA GLN A 248 0.94 18.17 -5.33
C GLN A 248 1.84 17.59 -4.25
N LEU A 249 1.84 18.15 -3.03
CA LEU A 249 2.62 17.61 -1.92
C LEU A 249 2.28 16.14 -1.65
N LEU A 250 0.98 15.81 -1.57
CA LEU A 250 0.53 14.43 -1.39
C LEU A 250 1.05 13.50 -2.49
N ASN A 251 0.97 13.92 -3.75
CA ASN A 251 1.45 13.11 -4.87
C ASN A 251 2.98 12.96 -4.90
N LEU A 252 3.74 13.99 -4.50
CA LEU A 252 5.20 13.89 -4.35
C LEU A 252 5.58 12.89 -3.25
N LEU A 253 4.88 12.94 -2.10
CA LEU A 253 5.10 11.99 -1.00
C LEU A 253 4.67 10.57 -1.38
N ASN A 254 3.49 10.39 -1.98
CA ASN A 254 3.01 9.10 -2.46
C ASN A 254 3.94 8.48 -3.52
N GLY A 255 4.47 9.30 -4.43
CA GLY A 255 5.47 8.86 -5.40
C GLY A 255 6.75 8.35 -4.72
N SER A 256 7.18 9.00 -3.64
CA SER A 256 8.39 8.63 -2.91
C SER A 256 8.29 7.28 -2.18
N VAL A 257 7.09 6.86 -1.77
CA VAL A 257 6.91 5.62 -1.01
C VAL A 257 6.72 4.38 -1.87
N LYS A 258 6.56 4.51 -3.20
CA LYS A 258 6.44 3.36 -4.13
C LYS A 258 7.61 2.39 -4.09
N SER A 259 8.79 2.86 -3.73
CA SER A 259 9.99 2.02 -3.58
C SER A 259 10.04 1.28 -2.23
N SER A 260 9.02 1.44 -1.38
CA SER A 260 8.93 0.71 -0.11
C SER A 260 8.70 -0.78 -0.37
N TYR A 261 9.10 -1.60 0.60
CA TYR A 261 8.72 -3.01 0.58
C TYR A 261 7.20 -3.18 0.61
N ILE A 262 6.72 -4.24 -0.04
CA ILE A 262 5.29 -4.56 -0.20
C ILE A 262 4.52 -4.48 1.13
N ASP A 263 5.06 -5.07 2.19
CA ASP A 263 4.48 -5.16 3.54
C ASP A 263 4.33 -3.80 4.25
N ASN A 264 5.18 -2.82 3.90
CA ASN A 264 5.19 -1.49 4.51
C ASN A 264 4.59 -0.40 3.61
N PHE A 265 4.27 -0.72 2.36
CA PHE A 265 3.86 0.28 1.37
C PHE A 265 2.54 0.96 1.75
N LEU A 266 1.52 0.18 2.13
CA LEU A 266 0.19 0.73 2.43
C LEU A 266 0.21 1.64 3.66
N GLU A 267 0.87 1.23 4.75
CA GLU A 267 0.98 2.04 5.97
C GLU A 267 1.71 3.37 5.69
N ARG A 268 2.79 3.34 4.89
CA ARG A 268 3.51 4.55 4.49
C ARG A 268 2.70 5.45 3.55
N ASN A 269 1.91 4.86 2.65
CA ASN A 269 1.03 5.61 1.76
C ASN A 269 -0.06 6.33 2.56
N LEU A 270 -0.74 5.62 3.47
CA LEU A 270 -1.70 6.23 4.40
C LEU A 270 -1.05 7.35 5.22
N ASN A 271 0.15 7.11 5.76
CA ASN A 271 0.86 8.12 6.55
C ASN A 271 1.20 9.39 5.76
N CYS A 272 1.40 9.30 4.43
CA CYS A 272 1.53 10.49 3.58
C CYS A 272 0.23 11.30 3.56
N THR A 273 -0.92 10.64 3.40
CA THR A 273 -2.24 11.29 3.42
C THR A 273 -2.54 11.92 4.77
N GLU A 274 -2.27 11.22 5.88
CA GLU A 274 -2.43 11.75 7.25
C GLU A 274 -1.51 12.95 7.49
N PHE A 275 -0.26 12.89 7.03
CA PHE A 275 0.70 13.97 7.18
C PHE A 275 0.24 15.23 6.44
N VAL A 276 -0.17 15.13 5.17
CA VAL A 276 -0.61 16.30 4.40
C VAL A 276 -1.91 16.89 4.94
N GLN A 277 -2.82 16.04 5.43
CA GLN A 277 -4.00 16.50 6.17
C GLN A 277 -3.62 17.23 7.47
N GLY A 278 -2.65 16.70 8.20
CA GLY A 278 -2.11 17.33 9.41
C GLY A 278 -1.55 18.72 9.12
N ILE A 279 -0.76 18.85 8.05
CA ILE A 279 -0.26 20.16 7.57
C ILE A 279 -1.41 21.11 7.23
N GLN A 280 -2.45 20.63 6.53
CA GLN A 280 -3.63 21.43 6.22
C GLN A 280 -4.32 21.95 7.49
N ARG A 281 -4.53 21.09 8.49
CA ARG A 281 -5.08 21.51 9.79
C ARG A 281 -4.18 22.50 10.49
N ALA A 282 -2.86 22.29 10.47
CA ALA A 282 -1.92 23.19 11.13
C ALA A 282 -1.91 24.58 10.52
N LYS A 283 -2.03 24.68 9.18
CA LYS A 283 -2.21 25.98 8.50
C LYS A 283 -3.52 26.69 8.87
N LEU A 284 -4.51 25.96 9.37
CA LEU A 284 -5.78 26.50 9.88
C LEU A 284 -5.76 26.76 11.39
N GLY A 285 -4.61 26.60 12.06
CA GLY A 285 -4.42 26.92 13.48
C GLY A 285 -4.33 25.71 14.43
N ASP A 286 -4.39 24.49 13.92
CA ASP A 286 -4.16 23.29 14.72
C ASP A 286 -2.68 23.17 15.16
N SER A 287 -2.42 22.73 16.39
CA SER A 287 -1.06 22.68 16.96
C SER A 287 -0.36 21.34 16.76
N GLU A 288 -1.07 20.28 16.38
CA GLU A 288 -0.56 18.90 16.33
C GLU A 288 0.61 18.77 15.34
N TYR A 289 0.46 19.35 14.15
CA TYR A 289 1.46 19.32 13.07
C TYR A 289 2.24 20.63 12.91
N ALA A 290 1.99 21.63 13.75
CA ALA A 290 2.60 22.97 13.65
C ALA A 290 4.14 22.93 13.69
N TRP A 291 4.72 21.97 14.41
CA TRP A 291 6.18 21.78 14.48
C TRP A 291 6.83 21.60 13.10
N PHE A 292 6.11 21.01 12.14
CA PHE A 292 6.60 20.81 10.76
C PHE A 292 6.58 22.10 9.92
N LEU A 293 5.87 23.14 10.36
CA LEU A 293 5.70 24.40 9.63
C LEU A 293 6.62 25.54 10.10
N GLY A 294 7.26 25.41 11.26
CA GLY A 294 8.15 26.47 11.77
C GLY A 294 7.94 26.72 13.23
#